data_AF-A0A7V9CV65-F1
#
_entry.id   AF-A0A7V9CV65-F1
#
_cell.length_a   1.000
_cell.length_b   1.000
_cell.length_c   1.000
_cell.angle_alpha   90.00
_cell.angle_beta   90.00
_cell.angle_gamma   90.00
#
_symmetry.space_group_name_H-M   'P 1'
#
loop_
_entity.id
_entity.type
_entity.pdbx_description
1 polymer ?
#
loop_
_entity_poly.entity_id
_entity_poly.type
_entity_poly.pdbx_seq_one_letter_code
_entity_poly.pdbx_strand_id
1 'polypeptide(L)' 'MTELPSSARAVVIGAGIVGNSLVYHLARLGWRDLVLLEKGALPNPGGSTGHASNFIFPVDHSKEMT' A
#
# COMPACT_ATOMS: atom_id res chain seq x y z
N MET A 1 -1.17 22.39 -8.13
CA MET A 1 -0.95 20.94 -8.33
C MET A 1 0.29 20.56 -7.55
N THR A 2 0.32 19.38 -6.93
CA THR A 2 1.55 18.88 -6.31
C THR A 2 2.61 18.67 -7.38
N GLU A 3 3.80 19.25 -7.22
CA GLU A 3 4.93 18.96 -8.11
C GLU A 3 5.34 17.50 -7.95
N LEU A 4 5.33 16.77 -9.07
CA LEU A 4 5.82 15.41 -9.12
C LEU A 4 7.31 15.42 -9.41
N PRO A 5 8.12 14.58 -8.73
CA PRO A 5 9.53 14.46 -9.06
C PRO A 5 9.70 13.90 -10.48
N SER A 6 10.74 14.35 -11.19
CA SER A 6 11.04 13.89 -12.56
C SER A 6 11.53 12.44 -12.62
N SER A 7 11.94 11.87 -11.50
CA SER A 7 12.33 10.48 -11.35
C SER A 7 11.99 9.99 -9.94
N ALA A 8 11.82 8.68 -9.80
CA ALA A 8 11.60 8.02 -8.52
C ALA A 8 12.30 6.67 -8.53
N ARG A 9 12.77 6.21 -7.37
CA ARG A 9 13.33 4.86 -7.22
C ARG A 9 12.25 3.79 -7.43
N ALA A 10 11.04 4.08 -6.97
CA ALA A 10 9.86 3.26 -7.24
C ALA A 10 8.58 4.11 -7.20
N VAL A 11 7.61 3.73 -8.02
CA VAL A 11 6.26 4.28 -8.01
C VAL A 11 5.29 3.17 -7.61
N VAL A 12 4.57 3.38 -6.51
CA VAL A 12 3.53 2.47 -6.00
C VAL A 12 2.17 3.03 -6.41
N ILE A 13 1.39 2.22 -7.14
CA ILE A 13 0.07 2.62 -7.63
C ILE A 13 -1.00 1.92 -6.77
N GLY A 14 -1.82 2.73 -6.10
CA GLY A 14 -2.86 2.30 -5.17
C GLY A 14 -2.46 2.54 -3.71
N ALA A 15 -3.13 3.47 -3.04
CA ALA A 15 -2.99 3.77 -1.62
C ALA A 15 -4.03 3.02 -0.77
N GLY A 16 -4.29 1.75 -1.11
CA GLY A 16 -4.97 0.80 -0.22
C GLY A 16 -4.05 0.28 0.89
N ILE A 17 -4.48 -0.74 1.63
CA ILE A 17 -3.70 -1.30 2.76
C ILE A 17 -2.33 -1.82 2.31
N VAL A 18 -2.27 -2.49 1.16
CA VAL A 18 -1.02 -3.06 0.62
C VAL A 18 -0.04 -1.96 0.22
N GLY A 19 -0.48 -0.96 -0.55
CA GLY A 19 0.38 0.11 -1.03
C GLY A 19 0.95 0.98 0.09
N ASN A 20 0.11 1.35 1.07
CA ASN A 20 0.58 2.09 2.26
C ASN A 20 1.57 1.27 3.08
N SER A 21 1.28 -0.02 3.33
CA SER A 21 2.19 -0.91 4.07
C SER A 21 3.54 -1.03 3.36
N LEU A 22 3.54 -1.26 2.05
CA LEU A 22 4.76 -1.36 1.25
C LEU A 22 5.62 -0.08 1.36
N VAL A 23 5.03 1.09 1.10
CA VAL A 23 5.77 2.36 1.14
C VAL A 23 6.29 2.65 2.56
N TYR A 24 5.50 2.38 3.59
CA TYR A 24 5.92 2.51 4.99
C TYR A 24 7.15 1.64 5.30
N HIS A 25 7.14 0.37 4.91
CA HIS A 25 8.25 -0.55 5.16
C HIS A 25 9.49 -0.20 4.34
N LEU A 26 9.33 0.19 3.06
CA LEU A 26 10.45 0.65 2.23
C LEU A 26 11.10 1.91 2.82
N ALA A 27 10.29 2.90 3.22
CA ALA A 27 10.79 4.12 3.86
C ALA A 27 11.55 3.81 5.15
N ARG A 28 11.04 2.88 5.99
CA ARG A 28 11.74 2.40 7.19
C ARG A 28 13.06 1.69 6.90
N LEU A 29 13.17 1.00 5.77
CA LEU A 29 14.42 0.38 5.30
C LEU A 29 15.38 1.40 4.67
N GLY A 30 15.07 2.69 4.73
CA GLY A 30 15.93 3.77 4.26
C GLY A 30 15.75 4.11 2.79
N TRP A 31 14.77 3.51 2.09
CA TRP A 31 14.46 3.94 0.73
C TRP A 31 13.94 5.39 0.76
N ARG A 32 14.58 6.21 -0.07
CA ARG A 32 14.16 7.58 -0.37
C ARG A 32 13.67 7.61 -1.82
N ASP A 33 13.02 8.71 -2.21
CA ASP A 33 12.53 8.92 -3.57
C ASP A 33 11.47 7.92 -4.02
N LEU A 34 10.49 7.67 -3.14
CA LEU A 34 9.30 6.87 -3.41
C LEU A 34 8.12 7.77 -3.79
N VAL A 35 7.33 7.35 -4.76
CA VAL A 35 6.05 8.01 -5.09
C VAL A 35 4.90 7.03 -4.85
N LEU A 36 3.92 7.42 -4.05
CA LEU A 36 2.65 6.71 -3.87
C LEU A 36 1.55 7.47 -4.60
N LEU A 37 0.93 6.82 -5.59
CA LEU A 37 -0.15 7.41 -6.41
C LEU A 37 -1.46 6.71 -6.12
N GLU A 38 -2.54 7.49 -6.09
CA GLU A 38 -3.90 6.98 -5.91
C GLU A 38 -4.86 7.78 -6.79
N LYS A 39 -5.85 7.09 -7.36
CA LYS A 39 -6.93 7.68 -8.15
C LYS A 39 -7.96 8.37 -7.24
N GLY A 40 -8.29 7.74 -6.11
CA GLY A 40 -9.27 8.25 -5.15
C GLY A 40 -8.75 9.41 -4.29
N ALA A 41 -9.67 10.11 -3.65
CA ALA A 41 -9.30 11.17 -2.71
C ALA A 41 -8.75 10.57 -1.41
N LEU A 42 -7.58 11.02 -0.97
CA LEU A 42 -7.06 10.67 0.35
C LEU A 42 -7.81 11.44 1.45
N PRO A 43 -8.00 10.87 2.65
CA PRO A 43 -7.49 9.56 3.10
C PRO A 43 -8.40 8.37 2.76
N ASN A 44 -9.56 8.58 2.13
CA ASN A 44 -10.50 7.52 1.78
C ASN A 44 -10.61 7.32 0.26
N PRO A 45 -9.69 6.56 -0.35
CA PRO A 45 -9.64 6.42 -1.80
C PRO A 45 -10.74 5.55 -2.40
N GLY A 46 -11.58 4.93 -1.58
CA GLY A 46 -12.76 4.17 -2.04
C GLY A 46 -12.48 2.78 -2.60
N GLY A 47 -11.25 2.26 -2.48
CA GLY A 47 -10.92 0.87 -2.85
C GLY A 47 -11.34 -0.16 -1.78
N SER A 48 -11.07 -1.44 -2.02
CA SER A 48 -11.51 -2.56 -1.17
C SER A 48 -11.13 -2.44 0.31
N THR A 49 -10.01 -1.81 0.61
CA THR A 49 -9.58 -1.52 1.99
C THR A 49 -10.60 -0.69 2.76
N GLY A 50 -11.29 0.26 2.12
CA GLY A 50 -12.23 1.17 2.79
C GLY A 50 -13.53 0.51 3.23
N HIS A 51 -13.82 -0.71 2.77
CA HIS A 51 -15.07 -1.42 3.06
C HIS A 51 -14.86 -2.89 3.45
N ALA A 52 -13.62 -3.31 3.72
CA ALA A 52 -13.35 -4.66 4.21
C ALA A 52 -13.83 -4.82 5.66
N SER A 53 -14.37 -5.99 6.01
CA SER A 53 -14.84 -6.27 7.39
C SER A 53 -13.73 -6.50 8.42
N ASN A 54 -12.45 -6.45 8.00
CA ASN A 54 -11.25 -6.53 8.85
C ASN A 54 -11.07 -7.81 9.67
N PHE A 55 -11.70 -8.92 9.28
CA PHE A 55 -11.40 -10.22 9.90
C PHE A 55 -10.01 -10.71 9.51
N ILE A 56 -9.28 -11.24 10.48
CA ILE A 56 -7.96 -11.84 10.31
C ILE A 56 -8.02 -13.26 10.85
N PHE A 57 -7.75 -14.23 10.00
CA PHE A 57 -7.63 -15.64 10.37
C PHE A 57 -6.18 -16.07 10.16
N PRO A 58 -5.37 -16.17 11.22
CA PRO A 58 -3.96 -16.52 11.09
C PRO A 58 -3.73 -17.98 10.63
N VAL A 59 -4.73 -18.82 10.82
CA VAL A 59 -4.70 -20.24 10.45
C VAL A 59 -5.21 -20.38 9.03
N ASP A 60 -4.38 -20.94 8.17
CA ASP A 60 -4.70 -21.30 6.80
C ASP A 60 -4.50 -22.81 6.66
N HIS A 61 -5.54 -23.52 6.26
CA HIS A 61 -5.53 -24.98 6.17
C HIS A 61 -4.53 -25.47 5.11
N SER A 62 -4.17 -24.64 4.13
CA SER A 62 -3.16 -24.98 3.13
C SER A 62 -1.75 -25.10 3.72
N LYS A 63 -1.46 -24.45 4.85
CA LYS A 63 -0.14 -24.46 5.49
C LYS A 63 0.07 -25.59 6.50
N GLU A 64 -0.99 -26.32 6.84
CA GLU A 64 -0.95 -27.46 7.77
C GLU A 64 -0.80 -28.81 7.04
N MET A 65 -0.88 -28.84 5.70
CA MET A 65 -0.82 -30.06 4.88
C MET A 65 0.57 -30.37 4.29
N THR A 66 1.61 -29.62 4.67
CA THR A 66 3.03 -29.84 4.30
C THR A 66 3.85 -30.07 5.55
#